data_AF-A0A947BNF5-F1
#
_entry.id   AF-A0A947BNF5-F1
#
_cell.length_a   1.000
_cell.length_b   1.000
_cell.length_c   1.000
_cell.angle_alpha   90.00
_cell.angle_beta   90.00
_cell.angle_gamma   90.00
#
_symmetry.space_group_name_H-M   'P 1'
#
loop_
_entity.id
_entity.type
_entity.pdbx_description
1 polymer ?
#
loop_
_entity_poly.entity_id
_entity_poly.type
_entity_poly.pdbx_seq_one_letter_code
_entity_poly.pdbx_strand_id
1 'polypeptide(L)'
;MYDRIRDQLPEAKRSFRFLAVPLFVVFAAIVPNVAEAIDTDADSVDDALDNCPGISNPLQRDDDSDGIGNLCDNCLTLSNTDQRDTNNDGYGNRCDADLDNDGIVNAADLAIMKSVFFTTDPDA
;
A
#
# COMPACT_ATOMS: atom_id res chain seq x y z
N MET A 1 34.03 -2.61 -5.60
CA MET A 1 33.87 -1.19 -5.25
C MET A 1 32.40 -1.02 -4.89
N TYR A 2 31.91 -1.22 -3.67
CA TYR A 2 32.48 -1.23 -2.31
C TYR A 2 31.76 -2.37 -1.56
N ASP A 3 32.42 -3.46 -1.17
CA ASP A 3 33.05 -3.70 0.15
C ASP A 3 32.09 -3.65 1.37
N ARG A 4 31.72 -4.87 1.83
CA ARG A 4 32.13 -5.44 3.12
C ARG A 4 31.88 -4.60 4.38
N ILE A 5 30.73 -4.81 5.02
CA ILE A 5 30.59 -4.69 6.50
C ILE A 5 29.73 -5.86 6.99
N ARG A 6 30.38 -7.03 7.16
CA ARG A 6 30.07 -7.88 8.31
C ARG A 6 30.75 -7.22 9.52
N ASP A 7 30.13 -7.36 10.68
CA ASP A 7 30.69 -7.09 12.02
C ASP A 7 30.71 -5.63 12.49
N GLN A 8 29.60 -5.19 13.10
CA GLN A 8 29.61 -4.38 14.32
C GLN A 8 28.44 -4.83 15.22
N LEU A 9 28.76 -5.78 16.10
CA LEU A 9 27.93 -6.31 17.20
C LEU A 9 27.56 -5.23 18.25
N PRO A 10 26.62 -5.52 19.15
CA PRO A 10 27.12 -5.88 20.49
C PRO A 10 26.67 -7.29 20.91
N GLU A 11 27.67 -8.11 21.26
CA GLU A 11 27.46 -9.40 21.91
C GLU A 11 26.82 -9.17 23.28
N ALA A 12 25.55 -9.53 23.41
CA ALA A 12 24.94 -9.70 24.71
C ALA A 12 25.53 -10.93 25.39
N LYS A 13 26.70 -10.79 26.02
CA LYS A 13 27.25 -11.77 26.97
C LYS A 13 26.36 -11.82 28.20
N ARG A 14 25.27 -12.59 28.14
CA ARG A 14 24.50 -12.95 29.32
C ARG A 14 24.95 -14.33 29.76
N SER A 15 25.76 -14.35 30.82
CA SER A 15 26.19 -15.54 31.55
C SER A 15 24.96 -16.36 31.99
N PHE A 16 24.56 -17.34 31.18
CA PHE A 16 23.61 -18.36 31.58
C PHE A 16 24.36 -19.52 32.24
N ARG A 17 24.23 -19.63 33.57
CA ARG A 17 24.60 -20.85 34.29
C ARG A 17 23.55 -21.91 33.94
N PHE A 18 23.89 -22.82 33.03
CA PHE A 18 23.08 -23.99 32.72
C PHE A 18 23.08 -24.96 33.90
N LEU A 19 21.98 -24.99 34.67
CA LEU A 19 21.64 -26.17 35.45
C LEU A 19 20.99 -27.17 34.48
N ALA A 20 21.54 -28.37 34.43
CA ALA A 20 21.15 -29.43 33.51
C ALA A 20 19.65 -29.79 33.66
N VAL A 21 18.86 -29.51 32.63
CA VAL A 21 17.48 -30.01 32.49
C VAL A 21 17.49 -31.07 31.39
N PRO A 22 16.93 -32.28 31.62
CA PRO A 22 17.09 -33.43 30.73
C PRO A 22 16.42 -33.24 29.36
N LEU A 23 17.03 -33.89 28.36
CA LEU A 23 16.94 -33.75 26.90
C LEU A 23 15.56 -33.97 26.23
N PHE A 24 14.42 -33.94 26.93
CA PHE A 24 13.15 -34.38 26.31
C PHE A 24 12.03 -33.34 26.14
N VAL A 25 12.12 -32.11 26.65
CA VAL A 25 11.03 -31.13 26.44
C VAL A 25 11.52 -29.69 26.44
N VAL A 26 12.27 -29.22 25.42
CA VAL A 26 12.41 -27.77 25.16
C VAL A 26 12.68 -27.47 23.69
N PHE A 27 11.70 -27.70 22.82
CA PHE A 27 11.62 -27.01 21.50
C PHE A 27 10.25 -26.35 21.30
N ALA A 28 9.65 -25.91 22.40
CA ALA A 28 8.42 -25.14 22.38
C ALA A 28 8.53 -24.01 23.39
N ALA A 29 9.45 -23.07 23.13
CA ALA A 29 9.42 -21.78 23.79
C ALA A 29 10.06 -20.70 22.91
N ILE A 30 9.24 -19.69 22.60
CA ILE A 30 9.58 -18.28 22.34
C ILE A 30 9.98 -17.87 20.90
N VAL A 31 9.00 -17.86 20.00
CA VAL A 31 8.65 -16.59 19.31
C VAL A 31 7.14 -16.43 19.43
N PRO A 32 6.62 -15.63 20.39
CA PRO A 32 5.19 -15.31 20.42
C PRO A 32 4.93 -14.28 19.31
N ASN A 33 4.05 -14.61 18.37
CA ASN A 33 3.55 -13.75 17.30
C ASN A 33 4.62 -13.10 16.40
N VAL A 34 5.06 -13.80 15.37
CA VAL A 34 5.16 -13.14 14.06
C VAL A 34 3.82 -13.45 13.41
N ALA A 35 2.93 -12.45 13.32
CA ALA A 35 1.83 -12.56 12.37
C ALA A 35 2.50 -12.84 11.02
N GLU A 36 2.16 -13.93 10.36
CA GLU A 36 2.67 -14.20 9.01
C GLU A 36 2.39 -12.94 8.19
N ALA A 37 3.46 -12.35 7.63
CA ALA A 37 3.32 -11.27 6.69
C ALA A 37 2.50 -11.81 5.51
N ILE A 38 1.36 -11.19 5.26
CA ILE A 38 0.51 -11.50 4.11
C ILE A 38 1.05 -10.68 2.96
N ASP A 39 1.25 -11.33 1.82
CA ASP A 39 1.65 -10.75 0.54
C ASP A 39 0.68 -11.38 -0.49
N THR A 40 -0.38 -10.64 -0.80
CA THR A 40 -1.52 -11.13 -1.57
C THR A 40 -1.20 -11.28 -3.06
N ASP A 41 -0.31 -10.45 -3.60
CA ASP A 41 0.02 -10.43 -5.02
C ASP A 41 1.44 -10.92 -5.36
N ALA A 42 2.19 -11.36 -4.35
CA ALA A 42 3.51 -11.96 -4.41
C ALA A 42 4.60 -11.03 -4.98
N ASP A 43 4.51 -9.73 -4.71
CA ASP A 43 5.46 -8.72 -5.19
C ASP A 43 6.65 -8.48 -4.25
N SER A 44 6.71 -9.20 -3.13
CA SER A 44 7.72 -9.09 -2.06
C SER A 44 7.55 -7.87 -1.14
N VAL A 45 6.37 -7.25 -1.13
CA VAL A 45 5.94 -6.24 -0.17
C VAL A 45 4.77 -6.80 0.65
N ASP A 46 4.84 -6.64 1.97
CA ASP A 46 3.74 -7.08 2.84
C ASP A 46 2.50 -6.21 2.60
N ASP A 47 1.28 -6.77 2.56
CA ASP A 47 0.01 -6.05 2.33
C ASP A 47 -0.18 -4.80 3.22
N ALA A 48 0.41 -4.81 4.42
CA ALA A 48 0.34 -3.69 5.36
C ALA A 48 1.25 -2.50 5.00
N LEU A 49 2.21 -2.72 4.10
CA LEU A 49 3.18 -1.76 3.58
C LEU A 49 3.06 -1.58 2.06
N ASP A 50 2.16 -2.33 1.42
CA ASP A 50 1.92 -2.31 -0.01
C ASP A 50 0.84 -1.27 -0.37
N ASN A 51 1.19 -0.33 -1.25
CA ASN A 51 0.27 0.67 -1.77
C ASN A 51 -0.61 0.15 -2.93
N CYS A 52 -0.43 -1.08 -3.40
CA CYS A 52 -1.32 -1.80 -4.30
C CYS A 52 -1.48 -3.30 -3.94
N PRO A 53 -2.09 -3.69 -2.80
CA PRO A 53 -2.13 -5.09 -2.30
C PRO A 53 -2.71 -6.18 -3.22
N GLY A 54 -3.27 -5.82 -4.37
CA GLY A 54 -3.82 -6.76 -5.35
C GLY A 54 -3.16 -6.69 -6.73
N ILE A 55 -2.15 -5.84 -6.92
CA ILE A 55 -1.47 -5.62 -8.20
C ILE A 55 0.02 -5.44 -7.96
N SER A 56 0.77 -6.50 -8.31
CA SER A 56 2.21 -6.57 -8.09
C SER A 56 2.94 -5.32 -8.59
N ASN A 57 3.50 -4.55 -7.66
CA ASN A 57 4.21 -3.32 -7.93
C ASN A 57 5.45 -3.17 -7.02
N PRO A 58 6.50 -4.01 -7.18
CA PRO A 58 7.64 -4.08 -6.24
C PRO A 58 8.43 -2.76 -6.04
N LEU A 59 8.22 -1.78 -6.91
CA LEU A 59 8.84 -0.46 -6.83
C LEU A 59 8.05 0.54 -5.98
N GLN A 60 6.82 0.21 -5.58
CA GLN A 60 5.95 0.98 -4.70
C GLN A 60 5.90 2.47 -5.12
N ARG A 61 5.79 2.72 -6.43
CA ARG A 61 5.71 4.08 -6.97
C ARG A 61 4.36 4.69 -6.62
N ASP A 62 4.39 5.92 -6.15
CA ASP A 62 3.25 6.74 -5.76
C ASP A 62 3.62 8.20 -6.10
N ASP A 63 3.18 8.68 -7.26
CA ASP A 63 3.62 9.95 -7.84
C ASP A 63 2.96 11.17 -7.16
N ASP A 64 1.80 10.99 -6.53
CA ASP A 64 1.06 12.07 -5.86
C ASP A 64 1.01 11.97 -4.32
N SER A 65 1.56 10.89 -3.78
CA SER A 65 1.75 10.64 -2.35
C SER A 65 0.44 10.52 -1.56
N ASP A 66 -0.58 9.90 -2.14
CA ASP A 66 -1.85 9.63 -1.48
C ASP A 66 -1.93 8.27 -0.77
N GLY A 67 -0.96 7.39 -1.02
CA GLY A 67 -0.91 6.04 -0.46
C GLY A 67 -1.52 4.94 -1.34
N ILE A 68 -1.95 5.27 -2.56
CA ILE A 68 -2.35 4.35 -3.62
C ILE A 68 -1.22 4.32 -4.66
N GLY A 69 -0.72 3.13 -4.99
CA GLY A 69 0.39 3.02 -5.94
C GLY A 69 -0.04 3.30 -7.38
N ASN A 70 0.88 3.82 -8.19
CA ASN A 70 0.62 4.19 -9.60
C ASN A 70 0.00 3.05 -10.46
N LEU A 71 0.16 1.78 -10.06
CA LEU A 71 -0.41 0.64 -10.81
C LEU A 71 -1.89 0.37 -10.49
N CYS A 72 -2.38 0.87 -9.36
CA CYS A 72 -3.76 0.71 -8.90
C CYS A 72 -4.48 2.05 -8.69
N ASP A 73 -3.82 3.17 -9.02
CA ASP A 73 -4.34 4.53 -8.90
C ASP A 73 -5.06 4.99 -10.18
N ASN A 74 -6.34 5.36 -10.06
CA ASN A 74 -7.16 5.89 -11.14
C ASN A 74 -6.97 7.41 -11.39
N CYS A 75 -6.17 8.10 -10.58
CA CYS A 75 -5.70 9.47 -10.84
C CYS A 75 -4.22 9.70 -10.49
N LEU A 76 -3.32 9.09 -11.26
CA LEU A 76 -1.83 9.12 -11.19
C LEU A 76 -1.08 10.38 -10.70
N THR A 77 -1.69 11.57 -10.72
CA THR A 77 -1.03 12.83 -10.36
C THR A 77 -1.85 13.70 -9.41
N LEU A 78 -3.01 13.20 -8.95
CA LEU A 78 -3.98 13.94 -8.15
C LEU A 78 -4.51 13.05 -7.01
N SER A 79 -3.89 13.20 -5.84
CA SER A 79 -4.23 12.51 -4.58
C SER A 79 -5.70 12.15 -4.33
N ASN A 80 -5.94 10.86 -4.44
CA ASN A 80 -7.12 10.05 -4.61
C ASN A 80 -7.62 9.04 -3.59
N THR A 81 -7.39 9.18 -2.29
CA THR A 81 -7.37 8.00 -1.39
C THR A 81 -8.62 7.10 -1.39
N ASP A 82 -9.79 7.60 -1.80
CA ASP A 82 -11.02 6.82 -1.90
C ASP A 82 -11.20 6.09 -3.26
N GLN A 83 -10.35 6.40 -4.24
CA GLN A 83 -10.30 5.87 -5.60
C GLN A 83 -11.67 5.90 -6.30
N ARG A 84 -12.48 6.91 -6.01
CA ARG A 84 -13.83 7.00 -6.55
C ARG A 84 -13.83 7.21 -8.06
N ASP A 85 -14.58 6.34 -8.74
CA ASP A 85 -14.88 6.41 -10.16
C ASP A 85 -16.38 6.14 -10.33
N THR A 86 -17.16 7.19 -10.59
CA THR A 86 -18.64 7.12 -10.60
C THR A 86 -19.16 6.48 -11.89
N ASN A 87 -18.46 6.70 -13.00
CA ASN A 87 -18.89 6.26 -14.33
C ASN A 87 -18.22 4.91 -14.73
N ASN A 88 -17.25 4.43 -13.95
CA ASN A 88 -16.45 3.20 -14.12
C ASN A 88 -15.70 3.15 -15.46
N ASP A 89 -15.17 4.26 -15.92
CA ASP A 89 -14.38 4.34 -17.15
C ASP A 89 -12.86 4.19 -16.94
N GLY A 90 -12.43 4.13 -15.68
CA GLY A 90 -11.04 4.00 -15.28
C GLY A 90 -10.34 5.32 -14.95
N TYR A 91 -11.02 6.46 -15.09
CA TYR A 91 -10.57 7.74 -14.57
C TYR A 91 -11.31 8.05 -13.26
N GLY A 92 -10.55 8.29 -12.18
CA GLY A 92 -11.17 8.71 -10.94
C GLY A 92 -11.87 10.06 -11.10
N ASN A 93 -12.98 10.28 -10.40
CA ASN A 93 -13.74 11.52 -10.41
C ASN A 93 -12.85 12.78 -10.31
N ARG A 94 -11.78 12.68 -9.52
CA ARG A 94 -10.86 13.79 -9.24
C ARG A 94 -10.05 14.24 -10.46
N CYS A 95 -9.84 13.36 -11.43
CA CYS A 95 -9.08 13.62 -12.65
C CYS A 95 -9.88 13.37 -13.94
N ASP A 96 -11.12 12.92 -13.83
CA ASP A 96 -12.04 12.75 -14.94
C ASP A 96 -12.62 14.10 -15.40
N ALA A 97 -12.59 14.33 -16.70
CA ALA A 97 -13.13 15.54 -17.33
C ALA A 97 -14.45 15.28 -18.09
N ASP A 98 -14.83 14.01 -18.27
CA ASP A 98 -15.96 13.51 -19.07
C ASP A 98 -16.84 12.59 -18.19
N LEU A 99 -17.44 13.16 -17.15
CA LEU A 99 -18.12 12.39 -16.09
C LEU A 99 -19.37 11.62 -16.55
N ASP A 100 -19.93 11.92 -17.72
CA ASP A 100 -20.99 11.10 -18.34
C ASP A 100 -20.51 10.16 -19.45
N ASN A 101 -19.20 10.17 -19.76
CA ASN A 101 -18.53 9.31 -20.72
C ASN A 101 -19.23 9.31 -22.09
N ASP A 102 -19.67 10.48 -22.54
CA ASP A 102 -20.26 10.69 -23.87
C ASP A 102 -19.20 10.98 -24.95
N GLY A 103 -17.94 11.12 -24.52
CA GLY A 103 -16.78 11.39 -25.35
C GLY A 103 -16.56 12.87 -25.63
N ILE A 104 -17.30 13.77 -24.97
CA ILE A 104 -17.27 15.20 -25.22
C ILE A 104 -17.27 15.98 -23.90
N VAL A 105 -16.09 16.50 -23.52
CA VAL A 105 -15.98 17.46 -22.41
C VAL A 105 -16.79 18.74 -22.69
N ASN A 106 -17.92 18.90 -22.01
CA ASN A 106 -18.89 19.97 -22.23
C ASN A 106 -19.60 20.42 -20.93
N ALA A 107 -20.71 21.15 -21.08
CA ALA A 107 -21.45 21.70 -19.95
C ALA A 107 -22.23 20.64 -19.16
N ALA A 108 -22.50 19.47 -19.74
CA ALA A 108 -23.10 18.33 -19.08
C ALA A 108 -22.15 17.77 -18.01
N ASP A 109 -20.87 17.54 -18.34
CA ASP A 109 -19.83 17.12 -17.39
C ASP A 109 -19.70 18.12 -16.24
N LEU A 110 -19.64 19.42 -16.59
CA LEU A 110 -19.56 20.47 -15.58
C LEU A 110 -20.82 20.51 -14.70
N ALA A 111 -21.99 20.16 -15.23
CA ALA A 111 -23.22 20.11 -14.45
C ALA A 111 -23.21 18.91 -13.48
N ILE A 112 -22.65 17.77 -13.91
CA ILE A 112 -22.43 16.60 -13.06
C ILE A 112 -21.42 16.96 -11.97
N MET A 113 -20.24 17.44 -12.33
CA MET A 113 -19.24 17.98 -11.39
C MET A 113 -19.89 18.93 -10.37
N LYS A 114 -20.62 19.96 -10.83
CA LYS A 114 -21.30 20.89 -9.91
C LYS A 114 -22.35 20.24 -9.03
N SER A 115 -23.02 19.19 -9.49
CA SER A 115 -24.01 18.48 -8.68
C SER A 115 -23.37 17.66 -7.55
N VAL A 116 -22.13 17.18 -7.76
CA VAL A 116 -21.36 16.45 -6.75
C VAL A 116 -20.53 17.41 -5.86
N PHE A 117 -20.01 18.52 -6.38
CA PHE A 117 -19.18 19.53 -5.66
C PHE A 117 -19.91 20.40 -4.61
N PHE A 118 -21.23 20.28 -4.45
CA PHE A 118 -21.93 20.84 -3.28
C PHE A 118 -21.84 19.94 -2.04
N THR A 119 -21.04 18.87 -2.12
CA THR A 119 -20.72 17.99 -1.00
C THR A 119 -19.35 18.35 -0.43
N THR A 120 -19.07 17.94 0.80
CA THR A 120 -17.74 18.08 1.42
C THR A 120 -16.76 17.01 0.92
N ASP A 121 -17.05 16.42 -0.24
CA ASP A 121 -16.31 15.30 -0.79
C ASP A 121 -15.15 15.84 -1.64
N PRO A 122 -13.88 15.56 -1.26
CA PRO A 122 -12.71 16.04 -2.00
C PRO A 122 -12.54 15.37 -3.38
N ASP A 123 -13.29 14.30 -3.64
CA ASP A 123 -13.19 13.43 -4.82
C ASP A 123 -14.52 13.43 -5.63
N ALA A 124 -15.31 14.49 -5.48
CA ALA A 124 -16.57 14.76 -6.18
C ALA A 124 -16.40 15.21 -7.63
#